data_AF-A0A6A6RJ60-F1
#
_entry.id   AF-A0A6A6RJ60-F1
#
_cell.length_a   1.000
_cell.length_b   1.000
_cell.length_c   1.000
_cell.angle_alpha   90.00
_cell.angle_beta   90.00
_cell.angle_gamma   90.00
#
_symmetry.space_group_name_H-M   'P 1'
#
loop_
_entity.id
_entity.type
_entity.pdbx_description
1 polymer ?
#
loop_
_entity_poly.entity_id
_entity_poly.type
_entity_poly.pdbx_seq_one_letter_code
_entity_poly.pdbx_strand_id
1 'polypeptide(L)'
;MRWLSGGRQEAERESAKHQQNASKGTKRRGNAKEHRYELLTQTRDINIAIKNIDNEISANINAYSQAKMLSFSQEMLVRLPREVRDLVYENLMDRVCKRKNDITLYMDHRRQPKKMWADKPSVFPFTNDWVKKPFHYEDSDYVGIEFARELVEMYYRKTTFHLRDSSLSILGTWLRQDPFGYDLVVHRNLCHLTLQIDFRSPGPHRCYA
;
A
#
# COMPACT_ATOMS: atom_id res chain seq x y z
N MET A 1 -79.34 37.81 39.34
CA MET A 1 -78.92 37.28 38.02
C MET A 1 -77.74 38.08 37.47
N ARG A 2 -76.50 37.75 37.84
CA ARG A 2 -75.30 38.39 37.26
C ARG A 2 -74.04 37.52 37.49
N TRP A 3 -74.05 36.28 37.03
CA TRP A 3 -72.94 35.33 37.27
C TRP A 3 -72.68 34.35 36.11
N LEU A 4 -72.85 34.76 34.84
CA LEU A 4 -72.58 33.88 33.68
C LEU A 4 -71.78 34.49 32.51
N SER A 5 -71.20 35.70 32.63
CA SER A 5 -70.43 36.29 31.52
C SER A 5 -68.89 36.22 31.66
N GLY A 6 -68.35 35.64 32.74
CA GLY A 6 -66.91 35.56 32.98
C GLY A 6 -66.20 34.43 32.20
N GLY A 7 -66.81 33.24 32.14
CA GLY A 7 -66.13 32.05 31.61
C GLY A 7 -65.84 32.07 30.09
N ARG A 8 -66.58 32.88 29.31
CA ARG A 8 -66.38 32.95 27.86
C ARG A 8 -65.13 33.76 27.47
N GLN A 9 -64.85 34.84 28.21
CA GLN A 9 -63.63 35.64 28.00
C GLN A 9 -62.36 34.92 28.48
N GLU A 10 -62.48 34.04 29.47
CA GLU A 10 -61.35 33.26 29.98
C GLU A 10 -60.96 32.13 29.02
N ALA A 11 -61.94 31.42 28.45
CA ALA A 11 -61.72 30.41 27.41
C ALA A 11 -61.10 30.99 26.13
N GLU A 12 -61.51 32.18 25.70
CA GLU A 12 -60.91 32.86 24.54
C GLU A 12 -59.46 33.31 24.81
N ARG A 13 -59.15 33.75 26.04
CA ARG A 13 -57.79 34.10 26.45
C ARG A 13 -56.88 32.88 26.54
N GLU A 14 -57.36 31.73 27.01
CA GLU A 14 -56.58 30.49 27.04
C GLU A 14 -56.33 29.93 25.63
N SER A 15 -57.34 29.96 24.76
CA SER A 15 -57.19 29.53 23.35
C SER A 15 -56.19 30.41 22.59
N ALA A 16 -56.22 31.74 22.79
CA ALA A 16 -55.25 32.66 22.19
C ALA A 16 -53.82 32.41 22.70
N LYS A 17 -53.63 32.11 23.99
CA LYS A 17 -52.33 31.73 24.56
C LYS A 17 -51.82 30.41 23.96
N HIS A 18 -52.69 29.42 23.77
CA HIS A 18 -52.31 28.15 23.13
C HIS A 18 -51.93 28.33 21.65
N GLN A 19 -52.65 29.15 20.89
CA GLN A 19 -52.27 29.45 19.50
C GLN A 19 -50.95 30.22 19.39
N GLN A 20 -50.72 31.21 20.27
CA GLN A 20 -49.44 31.93 20.30
C GLN A 20 -48.26 31.01 20.68
N ASN A 21 -48.47 30.08 21.62
CA ASN A 21 -47.43 29.13 22.04
C ASN A 21 -47.13 28.09 20.94
N ALA A 22 -48.15 27.62 20.21
CA ALA A 22 -47.97 26.71 19.07
C ALA A 22 -47.20 27.37 17.90
N SER A 23 -47.46 28.66 17.62
CA SER A 23 -46.74 29.42 16.59
C SER A 23 -45.27 29.71 16.97
N LYS A 24 -44.98 29.97 18.25
CA LYS A 24 -43.60 30.14 18.73
C LYS A 24 -42.80 28.83 18.70
N GLY A 25 -43.44 27.70 18.98
CA GLY A 25 -42.81 26.37 18.94
C GLY A 25 -42.41 25.93 17.52
N THR A 26 -43.22 26.26 16.52
CA THR A 26 -42.94 25.94 15.10
C THR A 26 -41.79 26.79 14.55
N LYS A 27 -41.73 28.10 14.84
CA LYS A 27 -40.59 28.95 14.45
C LYS A 27 -39.26 28.49 15.08
N ARG A 28 -39.26 28.14 16.37
CA ARG A 28 -38.05 27.62 17.04
C ARG A 28 -37.55 26.30 16.44
N ARG A 29 -38.46 25.42 16.00
CA ARG A 29 -38.10 24.16 15.32
C ARG A 29 -37.53 24.37 13.92
N GLY A 30 -37.94 25.42 13.20
CA GLY A 30 -37.37 25.79 11.89
C GLY A 30 -35.91 26.21 12.01
N ASN A 31 -35.63 27.21 12.86
CA ASN A 31 -34.29 27.75 13.06
C ASN A 31 -33.29 26.70 13.57
N ALA A 32 -33.73 25.77 14.43
CA ALA A 32 -32.88 24.68 14.92
C ALA A 32 -32.48 23.69 13.82
N LYS A 33 -33.37 23.45 12.84
CA LYS A 33 -33.07 22.58 11.69
C LYS A 33 -32.09 23.27 10.74
N GLU A 34 -32.32 24.54 10.43
CA GLU A 34 -31.43 25.33 9.57
C GLU A 34 -30.01 25.40 10.15
N HIS A 35 -29.89 25.76 11.43
CA HIS A 35 -28.59 25.80 12.11
C HIS A 35 -27.87 24.44 12.10
N ARG A 36 -28.62 23.33 12.25
CA ARG A 36 -28.04 21.98 12.15
C ARG A 36 -27.53 21.68 10.74
N TYR A 37 -28.24 22.12 9.70
CA TYR A 37 -27.77 21.95 8.32
C TYR A 37 -26.50 22.75 8.05
N GLU A 38 -26.45 24.01 8.49
CA GLU A 38 -25.26 24.87 8.38
C GLU A 38 -24.03 24.25 9.07
N LEU A 39 -24.21 23.72 10.28
CA LEU A 39 -23.13 23.03 11.01
C LEU A 39 -22.64 21.78 10.28
N LEU A 40 -23.56 21.01 9.69
CA LEU A 40 -23.19 19.81 8.92
C LEU A 40 -22.44 20.16 7.64
N THR A 41 -22.85 21.21 6.93
CA THR A 41 -22.12 21.69 5.74
C THR A 41 -20.73 22.19 6.12
N GLN A 42 -20.62 23.01 7.18
CA GLN A 42 -19.35 23.51 7.66
C GLN A 42 -18.40 22.36 8.08
N THR A 43 -18.93 21.35 8.79
CA THR A 43 -18.13 20.18 9.19
C THR A 43 -17.63 19.39 7.97
N ARG A 44 -18.47 19.24 6.94
CA ARG A 44 -18.08 18.58 5.70
C ARG A 44 -16.97 19.35 4.98
N ASP A 45 -17.09 20.66 4.89
CA ASP A 45 -16.11 21.52 4.22
C ASP A 45 -14.76 21.50 4.94
N ILE A 46 -14.78 21.53 6.29
CA ILE A 46 -13.58 21.38 7.12
C ILE A 46 -12.92 20.01 6.86
N ASN A 47 -13.67 18.92 6.83
CA ASN A 47 -13.12 17.59 6.58
C ASN A 47 -12.51 17.46 5.17
N ILE A 48 -13.11 18.10 4.16
CA ILE A 48 -12.55 18.17 2.81
C ILE A 48 -11.24 18.97 2.83
N ALA A 49 -11.20 20.11 3.51
CA ALA A 49 -10.01 20.92 3.64
C ALA A 49 -8.86 20.16 4.33
N ILE A 50 -9.14 19.47 5.44
CA ILE A 50 -8.16 18.62 6.15
C ILE A 50 -7.60 17.55 5.20
N LYS A 51 -8.47 16.83 4.49
CA LYS A 51 -8.04 15.79 3.55
C LYS A 51 -7.17 16.36 2.42
N ASN A 52 -7.48 17.55 1.93
CA ASN A 52 -6.68 18.19 0.89
C ASN A 52 -5.29 18.59 1.41
N ILE A 53 -5.22 19.15 2.62
CA ILE A 53 -3.95 19.48 3.30
C ILE A 53 -3.13 18.21 3.53
N ASP A 54 -3.75 17.11 4.00
CA ASP A 54 -3.05 15.84 4.22
C ASP A 54 -2.47 15.27 2.92
N ASN A 55 -3.22 15.39 1.81
CA ASN A 55 -2.74 14.96 0.49
C ASN A 55 -1.57 15.82 0.02
N GLU A 56 -1.62 17.13 0.22
CA GLU A 56 -0.54 18.06 -0.16
C GLU A 56 0.73 17.81 0.68
N ILE A 57 0.59 17.65 1.99
CA ILE A 57 1.69 17.30 2.89
C ILE A 57 2.30 15.96 2.47
N SER A 58 1.46 14.96 2.20
CA SER A 58 1.92 13.65 1.75
C SER A 58 2.68 13.73 0.44
N ALA A 59 2.20 14.50 -0.54
CA ALA A 59 2.87 14.71 -1.83
C ALA A 59 4.22 15.41 -1.66
N ASN A 60 4.29 16.46 -0.82
CA ASN A 60 5.52 17.20 -0.55
C ASN A 60 6.57 16.34 0.17
N ILE A 61 6.16 15.57 1.19
CA ILE A 61 7.04 14.61 1.88
C ILE A 61 7.55 13.58 0.89
N ASN A 62 6.68 13.11 -0.02
CA ASN A 62 7.04 12.13 -1.01
C ASN A 62 8.10 12.64 -1.98
N ALA A 63 7.88 13.82 -2.55
CA ALA A 63 8.81 14.47 -3.48
C ALA A 63 10.16 14.76 -2.81
N TYR A 64 10.15 15.26 -1.57
CA TYR A 64 11.37 15.48 -0.80
C TYR A 64 12.13 14.17 -0.54
N SER A 65 11.43 13.12 -0.12
CA SER A 65 12.03 11.81 0.14
C SER A 65 12.65 11.22 -1.12
N GLN A 66 11.96 11.35 -2.26
CA GLN A 66 12.48 10.93 -3.57
C GLN A 66 13.75 11.69 -3.94
N ALA A 67 13.74 13.02 -3.88
CA ALA A 67 14.89 13.85 -4.20
C ALA A 67 16.09 13.55 -3.29
N LYS A 68 15.87 13.34 -1.99
CA LYS A 68 16.93 13.03 -1.03
C LYS A 68 17.50 11.63 -1.21
N MET A 69 16.65 10.63 -1.41
CA MET A 69 17.11 9.26 -1.65
C MET A 69 17.93 9.18 -2.94
N LEU A 70 17.50 9.86 -3.99
CA LEU A 70 18.19 9.87 -5.28
C LEU A 70 19.55 10.56 -5.19
N SER A 71 19.59 11.71 -4.50
CA SER A 71 20.85 12.42 -4.26
C SER A 71 21.82 11.56 -3.45
N PHE A 72 21.33 10.85 -2.43
CA PHE A 72 22.14 9.99 -1.58
C PHE A 72 22.68 8.77 -2.34
N SER A 73 21.84 8.09 -3.12
CA SER A 73 22.25 6.92 -3.90
C SER A 73 23.27 7.30 -4.99
N GLN A 74 23.10 8.45 -5.64
CA GLN A 74 24.07 8.98 -6.60
C GLN A 74 25.42 9.28 -5.94
N GLU A 75 25.43 9.95 -4.78
CA GLU A 75 26.66 10.19 -4.05
C GLU A 75 27.35 8.90 -3.63
N MET A 76 26.60 7.87 -3.20
CA MET A 76 27.15 6.56 -2.88
C MET A 76 27.83 5.91 -4.10
N LEU A 77 27.15 5.89 -5.25
CA LEU A 77 27.68 5.29 -6.48
C LEU A 77 28.98 5.98 -6.94
N VAL A 78 29.07 7.31 -6.76
CA VAL A 78 30.23 8.10 -7.18
C VAL A 78 31.39 8.00 -6.19
N ARG A 79 31.12 8.03 -4.88
CA ARG A 79 32.17 8.21 -3.86
C ARG A 79 32.68 6.92 -3.26
N LEU A 80 31.85 5.87 -3.20
CA LEU A 80 32.22 4.63 -2.56
C LEU A 80 32.69 3.62 -3.61
N PRO A 81 33.79 2.87 -3.39
CA PRO A 81 34.13 1.74 -4.24
C PRO A 81 33.09 0.62 -4.11
N ARG A 82 33.03 -0.28 -5.09
CA ARG A 82 31.96 -1.28 -5.20
C ARG A 82 31.88 -2.18 -3.97
N GLU A 83 33.01 -2.59 -3.43
CA GLU A 83 33.11 -3.49 -2.27
C GLU A 83 32.50 -2.85 -1.01
N VAL A 84 32.66 -1.54 -0.85
CA VAL A 84 32.07 -0.80 0.28
C VAL A 84 30.56 -0.65 0.09
N ARG A 85 30.10 -0.41 -1.15
CA ARG A 85 28.65 -0.38 -1.45
C ARG A 85 28.01 -1.73 -1.19
N ASP A 86 28.68 -2.82 -1.55
CA ASP A 86 28.24 -4.18 -1.30
C ASP A 86 28.00 -4.43 0.21
N LEU A 87 28.88 -3.93 1.10
CA LEU A 87 28.65 -3.99 2.55
C LEU A 87 27.40 -3.20 2.98
N VAL A 88 27.12 -2.05 2.37
CA VAL A 88 25.90 -1.28 2.66
C VAL A 88 24.66 -2.04 2.18
N TYR A 89 24.71 -2.62 0.98
CA TYR A 89 23.63 -3.42 0.43
C TYR A 89 23.34 -4.64 1.31
N GLU A 90 24.36 -5.35 1.80
CA GLU A 90 24.18 -6.44 2.77
C GLU A 90 23.42 -5.98 4.02
N ASN A 91 23.77 -4.83 4.59
CA ASN A 91 23.06 -4.27 5.75
C ASN A 91 21.61 -3.88 5.44
N LEU A 92 21.31 -3.42 4.22
CA LEU A 92 19.94 -3.15 3.78
C LEU A 92 19.16 -4.47 3.62
N MET A 93 19.81 -5.50 3.10
CA MET A 93 19.25 -6.83 2.91
C MET A 93 18.88 -7.51 4.23
N ASP A 94 19.70 -7.39 5.27
CA ASP A 94 19.41 -7.99 6.59
C ASP A 94 18.07 -7.52 7.18
N ARG A 95 17.64 -6.30 6.85
CA ARG A 95 16.33 -5.76 7.28
C ARG A 95 15.17 -6.44 6.56
N VAL A 96 15.38 -6.82 5.31
CA VAL A 96 14.43 -7.56 4.47
C VAL A 96 14.41 -9.04 4.90
N CYS A 97 15.57 -9.57 5.27
CA CYS A 97 15.82 -10.98 5.57
C CYS A 97 15.81 -11.32 7.06
N LYS A 98 15.02 -10.61 7.90
CA LYS A 98 14.96 -10.79 9.38
C LYS A 98 14.73 -12.23 9.89
N ARG A 99 14.55 -13.22 9.02
CA ARG A 99 14.56 -14.65 9.32
C ARG A 99 15.72 -15.29 8.55
N LYS A 100 16.72 -15.80 9.31
CA LYS A 100 17.80 -16.72 8.89
C LYS A 100 17.85 -17.00 7.38
N ASN A 101 18.65 -16.22 6.65
CA ASN A 101 19.35 -16.46 5.37
C ASN A 101 18.66 -17.17 4.18
N ASP A 102 17.46 -17.71 4.33
CA ASP A 102 16.73 -18.42 3.29
C ASP A 102 15.51 -17.58 2.96
N ILE A 103 15.66 -16.65 2.02
CA ILE A 103 14.48 -16.10 1.35
C ILE A 103 13.94 -17.20 0.45
N THR A 104 13.10 -18.06 1.00
CA THR A 104 12.44 -19.12 0.24
C THR A 104 11.42 -18.51 -0.70
N LEU A 105 11.86 -18.18 -1.92
CA LEU A 105 11.00 -17.74 -3.01
C LEU A 105 10.36 -18.94 -3.69
N TYR A 106 9.20 -19.35 -3.20
CA TYR A 106 8.37 -20.34 -3.88
C TYR A 106 7.83 -19.75 -5.20
N MET A 107 8.52 -20.00 -6.31
CA MET A 107 7.96 -19.70 -7.63
C MET A 107 7.04 -20.83 -8.04
N ASP A 108 5.83 -20.85 -7.46
CA ASP A 108 4.72 -21.64 -7.97
C ASP A 108 4.11 -20.86 -9.14
N HIS A 109 4.08 -21.46 -10.34
CA HIS A 109 3.44 -20.85 -11.53
C HIS A 109 1.98 -20.44 -11.27
N ARG A 110 1.30 -21.07 -10.30
CA ARG A 110 -0.08 -20.73 -9.89
C ARG A 110 -0.14 -19.52 -8.95
N ARG A 111 0.98 -19.16 -8.32
CA ARG A 111 1.11 -18.06 -7.36
C ARG A 111 2.16 -17.05 -7.78
N GLN A 112 2.48 -16.97 -9.08
CA GLN A 112 3.38 -15.94 -9.57
C GLN A 112 2.90 -14.60 -9.00
N PRO A 113 3.79 -13.82 -8.36
CA PRO A 113 3.43 -12.48 -7.95
C PRO A 113 2.86 -11.80 -9.20
N LYS A 114 1.66 -11.23 -9.11
CA LYS A 114 1.01 -10.53 -10.23
C LYS A 114 1.86 -9.40 -10.84
N LYS A 115 3.02 -9.12 -10.24
CA LYS A 115 3.98 -8.08 -10.58
C LYS A 115 5.41 -8.60 -10.86
N MET A 116 5.63 -9.91 -10.97
CA MET A 116 6.96 -10.47 -11.30
C MET A 116 7.47 -10.05 -12.69
N TRP A 117 6.61 -9.39 -13.47
CA TRP A 117 6.87 -8.81 -14.79
C TRP A 117 6.14 -7.45 -14.94
N ALA A 118 5.88 -6.76 -13.82
CA ALA A 118 5.20 -5.47 -13.89
C ALA A 118 6.05 -4.46 -14.66
N ASP A 119 5.39 -3.53 -15.35
CA ASP A 119 6.04 -2.45 -16.11
C ASP A 119 6.99 -1.59 -15.26
N LYS A 120 6.87 -1.65 -13.92
CA LYS A 120 7.77 -0.98 -12.99
C LYS A 120 8.67 -1.98 -12.27
N PRO A 121 9.99 -1.90 -12.44
CA PRO A 121 10.94 -2.75 -11.75
C PRO A 121 10.94 -2.39 -10.25
N SER A 122 10.66 -3.38 -9.41
CA SER A 122 10.74 -3.27 -7.95
C SER A 122 11.96 -4.05 -7.48
N VAL A 123 12.71 -3.52 -6.53
CA VAL A 123 13.94 -4.18 -6.04
C VAL A 123 13.60 -5.48 -5.28
N PHE A 124 12.43 -5.55 -4.61
CA PHE A 124 12.01 -6.72 -3.84
C PHE A 124 10.53 -7.09 -4.07
N PRO A 125 10.17 -7.69 -5.22
CA PRO A 125 8.78 -8.05 -5.53
C PRO A 125 8.26 -9.22 -4.69
N PHE A 126 9.12 -9.83 -3.86
CA PHE A 126 8.84 -11.08 -3.14
C PHE A 126 8.80 -10.98 -1.61
N THR A 127 8.93 -9.78 -1.05
CA THR A 127 8.76 -9.60 0.40
C THR A 127 7.29 -9.80 0.74
N ASN A 128 6.95 -11.02 1.19
CA ASN A 128 5.59 -11.48 1.48
C ASN A 128 4.85 -10.68 2.58
N ASP A 129 5.49 -9.69 3.19
CA ASP A 129 4.83 -8.72 4.08
C ASP A 129 4.25 -7.55 3.25
N TRP A 130 3.32 -7.83 2.35
CA TRP A 130 2.55 -6.83 1.55
C TRP A 130 1.74 -5.84 2.43
N VAL A 131 1.79 -6.02 3.76
CA VAL A 131 1.14 -5.18 4.78
C VAL A 131 2.04 -4.03 5.22
N LYS A 132 3.37 -4.12 5.05
CA LYS A 132 4.29 -3.02 5.36
C LYS A 132 4.53 -2.22 4.09
N LYS A 133 4.40 -0.89 4.18
CA LYS A 133 4.74 0.01 3.07
C LYS A 133 6.19 -0.29 2.64
N PRO A 134 6.45 -0.48 1.34
CA PRO A 134 7.81 -0.71 0.86
C PRO A 134 8.69 0.45 1.28
N PHE A 135 9.94 0.16 1.65
CA PHE A 135 10.88 1.23 1.97
C PHE A 135 11.25 1.97 0.67
N HIS A 136 11.54 3.27 0.77
CA HIS A 136 11.89 4.07 -0.40
C HIS A 136 13.11 3.54 -1.16
N TYR A 137 14.04 2.82 -0.51
CA TYR A 137 15.18 2.23 -1.21
C TYR A 137 14.84 1.00 -2.07
N GLU A 138 13.61 0.50 -1.99
CA GLU A 138 13.11 -0.65 -2.75
C GLU A 138 12.42 -0.24 -4.06
N ASP A 139 12.27 1.07 -4.27
CA ASP A 139 11.64 1.69 -5.43
C ASP A 139 12.68 2.44 -6.25
N SER A 140 12.86 2.02 -7.51
CA SER A 140 13.82 2.61 -8.44
C SER A 140 13.53 4.07 -8.75
N ASP A 141 12.27 4.52 -8.60
CA ASP A 141 11.91 5.94 -8.76
C ASP A 141 12.57 6.82 -7.66
N TYR A 142 12.96 6.25 -6.52
CA TYR A 142 13.58 6.97 -5.39
C TYR A 142 15.10 6.88 -5.38
N VAL A 143 15.67 5.74 -5.74
CA VAL A 143 17.13 5.53 -5.65
C VAL A 143 17.83 5.58 -7.01
N GLY A 144 17.08 5.60 -8.11
CA GLY A 144 17.62 5.51 -9.45
C GLY A 144 17.91 4.07 -9.86
N ILE A 145 17.88 3.85 -11.18
CA ILE A 145 17.99 2.52 -11.81
C ILE A 145 19.33 1.86 -11.46
N GLU A 146 20.42 2.62 -11.43
CA GLU A 146 21.77 2.04 -11.28
C GLU A 146 21.99 1.50 -9.87
N PHE A 147 21.55 2.26 -8.86
CA PHE A 147 21.61 1.81 -7.47
C PHE A 147 20.68 0.60 -7.26
N ALA A 148 19.45 0.68 -7.78
CA ALA A 148 18.49 -0.41 -7.71
C ALA A 148 19.03 -1.69 -8.36
N ARG A 149 19.70 -1.56 -9.52
CA ARG A 149 20.35 -2.66 -10.23
C ARG A 149 21.47 -3.30 -9.41
N GLU A 150 22.37 -2.51 -8.81
CA GLU A 150 23.42 -3.08 -7.93
C GLU A 150 22.83 -3.78 -6.71
N LEU A 151 21.74 -3.26 -6.16
CA LEU A 151 21.05 -3.85 -5.02
C LEU A 151 20.37 -5.19 -5.39
N VAL A 152 19.75 -5.29 -6.56
CA VAL A 152 19.21 -6.56 -7.09
C VAL A 152 20.33 -7.55 -7.43
N GLU A 153 21.47 -7.07 -7.93
CA GLU A 153 22.64 -7.91 -8.15
C GLU A 153 23.13 -8.54 -6.82
N MET A 154 23.20 -7.73 -5.75
CA MET A 154 23.49 -8.23 -4.40
C MET A 154 22.45 -9.25 -3.93
N TYR A 155 21.18 -9.00 -4.23
CA TYR A 155 20.08 -9.93 -3.93
C TYR A 155 20.31 -11.30 -4.55
N TYR A 156 20.65 -11.36 -5.84
CA TYR A 156 20.97 -12.61 -6.54
C TYR A 156 22.17 -13.36 -5.95
N ARG A 157 23.17 -12.62 -5.47
CA ARG A 157 24.39 -13.21 -4.91
C ARG A 157 24.20 -13.79 -3.52
N LYS A 158 23.41 -13.13 -2.67
CA LYS A 158 23.29 -13.50 -1.25
C LYS A 158 22.08 -14.38 -0.92
N THR A 159 21.09 -14.39 -1.80
CA THR A 159 19.83 -15.09 -1.54
C THR A 159 19.86 -16.51 -2.08
N THR A 160 19.37 -17.47 -1.27
CA THR A 160 19.03 -18.81 -1.73
C THR A 160 17.64 -18.82 -2.36
N PHE A 161 17.57 -19.06 -3.67
CA PHE A 161 16.30 -19.19 -4.38
C PHE A 161 15.82 -20.63 -4.35
N HIS A 162 14.58 -20.87 -3.93
CA HIS A 162 14.00 -22.21 -3.86
C HIS A 162 12.92 -22.40 -4.92
N LEU A 163 13.31 -22.91 -6.08
CA LEU A 163 12.35 -23.19 -7.14
C LEU A 163 11.65 -24.53 -6.86
N ARG A 164 10.35 -24.47 -6.59
CA ARG A 164 9.49 -25.64 -6.49
C ARG A 164 8.55 -25.69 -7.68
N ASP A 165 8.82 -26.57 -8.62
CA ASP A 165 8.01 -26.70 -9.82
C ASP A 165 7.83 -28.16 -10.24
N SER A 166 6.76 -28.42 -10.98
CA SER A 166 6.52 -29.70 -11.64
C SER A 166 7.21 -29.81 -13.01
N SER A 167 7.78 -28.72 -13.54
CA SER A 167 8.43 -28.69 -14.86
C SER A 167 9.73 -27.89 -14.86
N LEU A 168 10.76 -28.40 -15.55
CA LEU A 168 12.04 -27.71 -15.78
C LEU A 168 11.97 -26.57 -16.79
N SER A 169 10.89 -26.48 -17.58
CA SER A 169 10.75 -25.46 -18.62
C SER A 169 10.75 -24.03 -18.06
N ILE A 170 10.21 -23.84 -16.86
CA ILE A 170 10.11 -22.55 -16.19
C ILE A 170 11.47 -22.07 -15.68
N LEU A 171 12.32 -23.00 -15.20
CA LEU A 171 13.69 -22.68 -14.80
C LEU A 171 14.46 -22.03 -15.95
N GLY A 172 14.35 -22.59 -17.17
CA GLY A 172 15.04 -22.05 -18.34
C GLY A 172 14.59 -20.63 -18.70
N THR A 173 13.30 -20.32 -18.56
CA THR A 173 12.77 -18.98 -18.79
C THR A 173 13.26 -18.01 -17.73
N TRP A 174 13.21 -18.41 -16.46
CA TRP A 174 13.64 -17.58 -15.33
C TRP A 174 15.16 -17.29 -15.34
N LEU A 175 15.99 -18.25 -15.73
CA LEU A 175 17.44 -18.03 -15.86
C LEU A 175 17.82 -17.10 -17.02
N ARG A 176 16.91 -16.88 -17.97
CA ARG A 176 17.11 -16.04 -19.16
C ARG A 176 16.44 -14.67 -19.08
N GLN A 177 15.41 -14.53 -18.25
CA GLN A 177 14.66 -13.30 -18.10
C GLN A 177 14.87 -12.74 -16.70
N ASP A 178 15.21 -11.46 -16.60
CA ASP A 178 15.31 -10.78 -15.32
C ASP A 178 13.91 -10.50 -14.75
N PRO A 179 13.44 -11.23 -13.72
CA PRO A 179 12.17 -10.97 -13.05
C PRO A 179 12.09 -9.60 -12.37
N PHE A 180 13.21 -8.89 -12.17
CA PHE A 180 13.21 -7.57 -11.57
C PHE A 180 13.21 -6.45 -12.60
N GLY A 181 13.47 -6.74 -13.88
CA GLY A 181 13.43 -5.74 -14.97
C GLY A 181 14.60 -4.74 -14.99
N TYR A 182 15.77 -5.13 -14.46
CA TYR A 182 17.00 -4.31 -14.45
C TYR A 182 18.07 -4.81 -15.44
N ASP A 183 17.65 -5.56 -16.46
CA ASP A 183 18.52 -6.16 -17.48
C ASP A 183 19.69 -6.96 -16.89
N LEU A 184 19.46 -7.65 -15.78
CA LEU A 184 20.45 -8.52 -15.15
C LEU A 184 20.43 -9.91 -15.78
N VAL A 185 21.62 -10.42 -16.08
CA VAL A 185 21.79 -11.80 -16.53
C VAL A 185 21.70 -12.72 -15.30
N VAL A 186 20.51 -13.25 -15.02
CA VAL A 186 20.20 -14.01 -13.79
C VAL A 186 21.21 -15.11 -13.52
N HIS A 187 21.47 -15.99 -14.51
CA HIS A 187 22.41 -17.12 -14.33
C HIS A 187 23.86 -16.72 -14.05
N ARG A 188 24.26 -15.47 -14.29
CA ARG A 188 25.61 -14.96 -13.94
C ARG A 188 25.69 -14.43 -12.52
N ASN A 189 24.58 -13.97 -11.97
CA ASN A 189 24.53 -13.32 -10.65
C ASN A 189 24.01 -14.25 -9.55
N LEU A 190 23.22 -15.26 -9.94
CA LEU A 190 22.65 -16.25 -9.05
C LEU A 190 23.73 -17.15 -8.45
N CYS A 191 23.91 -17.10 -7.13
CA CYS A 191 24.89 -17.95 -6.44
C CYS A 191 24.26 -19.19 -5.78
N HIS A 192 23.02 -19.07 -5.29
CA HIS A 192 22.38 -20.11 -4.51
C HIS A 192 20.99 -20.45 -5.07
N LEU A 193 20.86 -21.66 -5.62
CA LEU A 193 19.61 -22.17 -6.19
C LEU A 193 19.36 -23.58 -5.66
N THR A 194 18.19 -23.79 -5.05
CA THR A 194 17.68 -25.09 -4.65
C THR A 194 16.50 -25.43 -5.54
N LEU A 195 16.56 -26.58 -6.23
CA LEU A 195 15.50 -27.07 -7.10
C LEU A 195 14.76 -28.22 -6.41
N GLN A 196 13.46 -28.07 -6.23
CA GLN A 196 12.57 -29.15 -5.80
C GLN A 196 11.61 -29.50 -6.93
N ILE A 197 11.83 -30.66 -7.56
CA ILE A 197 11.01 -31.15 -8.66
C ILE A 197 9.99 -32.14 -8.10
N ASP A 198 8.72 -31.74 -8.08
CA ASP A 198 7.63 -32.62 -7.65
C ASP A 198 7.18 -33.47 -8.84
N PHE A 199 7.72 -34.70 -8.95
CA PHE A 199 7.18 -35.71 -9.86
C PHE A 199 5.84 -36.19 -9.31
N ARG A 200 4.75 -35.47 -9.63
CA ARG A 200 3.42 -36.03 -9.45
C ARG A 200 3.32 -37.21 -10.40
N SER A 201 3.43 -38.42 -9.85
CA SER A 201 3.06 -39.63 -10.60
C SER A 201 1.70 -39.35 -11.23
N PRO A 202 1.51 -39.60 -12.54
CA PRO A 202 0.17 -39.55 -13.11
C PRO A 202 -0.69 -40.39 -12.18
N GLY A 203 -1.70 -39.75 -11.56
CA GLY A 203 -2.59 -40.45 -10.63
C GLY A 203 -3.09 -41.72 -11.33
N PRO A 204 -3.32 -42.82 -10.60
CA PRO A 204 -3.73 -44.08 -11.22
C PRO A 204 -4.87 -43.75 -12.17
N HIS A 205 -4.63 -43.89 -13.47
CA HIS A 205 -5.66 -43.71 -14.47
C HIS A 205 -6.75 -44.69 -14.05
N ARG A 206 -7.86 -44.17 -13.51
CA ARG A 206 -9.07 -44.97 -13.33
C ARG A 206 -9.46 -45.39 -14.73
N CYS A 207 -9.00 -46.55 -15.13
CA CYS A 207 -9.50 -47.27 -16.28
C CYS A 207 -10.94 -47.60 -15.90
N TYR A 208 -11.88 -46.73 -16.31
CA TYR A 208 -13.28 -47.10 -16.31
C TYR A 208 -13.41 -48.14 -17.41
N ALA A 209 -13.59 -49.39 -16.98
CA ALA A 209 -13.94 -50.52 -17.83
C ALA A 209 -15.39 -50.38 -18.32
#